data_AF-A0A8S3GBY7-F1
#
_entry.id   AF-A0A8S3GBY7-F1
#
_cell.length_a   1.000
_cell.length_b   1.000
_cell.length_c   1.000
_cell.angle_alpha   90.00
_cell.angle_beta   90.00
_cell.angle_gamma   90.00
#
_symmetry.space_group_name_H-M   'P 1'
#
loop_
_entity.id
_entity.type
_entity.pdbx_description
1 polymer ?
#
loop_
_entity_poly.entity_id
_entity_poly.type
_entity_poly.pdbx_seq_one_letter_code
_entity_poly.pdbx_strand_id
1 'polypeptide(L)'
;MLQTNDDIKRRWTQYCSSLYKDPGGGDGMAKELEDISPPENEDPHDILYSEVQAAINSLKRNKSPGSDGVTAEMLQAGSEPLSRQIHKLCNKAWHEGTIPEECGKSILVPIPKKGDL
;
A
#
# COMPACT_ATOMS: atom_id res chain seq x y z
N MET A 1 -15.65 -13.66 -33.73
CA MET A 1 -14.23 -13.61 -33.34
C MET A 1 -13.86 -12.14 -33.20
N LEU A 2 -13.47 -11.67 -32.00
CA LEU A 2 -13.06 -10.28 -31.80
C LEU A 2 -11.62 -10.17 -32.34
N GLN A 3 -11.40 -9.33 -33.35
CA GLN A 3 -10.13 -9.35 -34.11
C GLN A 3 -9.29 -8.09 -33.91
N THR A 4 -9.84 -7.03 -33.32
CA THR A 4 -9.11 -5.77 -33.07
C THR A 4 -9.06 -5.42 -31.59
N ASN A 5 -8.02 -4.69 -31.18
CA ASN A 5 -7.85 -4.24 -29.80
C ASN A 5 -9.05 -3.42 -29.31
N ASP A 6 -9.67 -2.62 -30.17
CA ASP A 6 -10.85 -1.83 -29.81
C ASP A 6 -12.10 -2.70 -29.61
N ASP A 7 -12.27 -3.76 -30.40
CA ASP A 7 -13.36 -4.72 -30.20
C ASP A 7 -13.18 -5.49 -28.89
N ILE A 8 -11.94 -5.84 -28.54
CA ILE A 8 -11.59 -6.51 -27.28
C ILE A 8 -11.86 -5.59 -26.09
N LYS A 9 -11.37 -4.35 -26.12
CA LYS A 9 -11.63 -3.34 -25.09
C LYS A 9 -13.13 -3.11 -24.91
N ARG A 10 -13.85 -2.92 -26.01
CA ARG A 10 -15.31 -2.71 -25.98
C ARG A 10 -16.05 -3.91 -25.38
N ARG A 11 -15.66 -5.14 -25.73
CA ARG A 11 -16.27 -6.34 -25.14
C ARG A 11 -15.97 -6.46 -23.65
N TRP A 12 -14.74 -6.15 -23.23
CA TRP A 12 -14.34 -6.14 -21.83
C TRP A 12 -15.12 -5.10 -21.03
N THR A 13 -15.24 -3.86 -21.52
CA THR A 13 -16.05 -2.82 -20.90
C THR A 13 -17.50 -3.30 -20.73
N GLN A 14 -18.11 -3.84 -21.78
CA GLN A 14 -19.48 -4.37 -21.71
C GLN A 14 -19.64 -5.51 -20.70
N TYR A 15 -18.66 -6.43 -20.64
CA TYR A 15 -18.69 -7.55 -19.71
C TYR A 15 -18.55 -7.07 -18.26
N CYS A 16 -17.54 -6.27 -17.94
CA CYS A 16 -17.34 -5.72 -16.60
C CYS A 16 -18.55 -4.87 -16.17
N SER A 17 -19.06 -3.99 -17.04
CA SER A 17 -20.28 -3.22 -16.75
C SER A 17 -21.51 -4.10 -16.55
N SER A 18 -21.58 -5.30 -17.14
CA SER A 18 -22.68 -6.24 -16.88
C SER A 18 -22.51 -7.02 -15.58
N LEU A 19 -21.26 -7.35 -15.23
CA LEU A 19 -20.90 -8.10 -14.03
C LEU A 19 -21.12 -7.26 -12.76
N TYR A 20 -20.85 -5.95 -12.84
CA TYR A 20 -20.96 -5.01 -11.74
C TYR A 20 -22.25 -4.19 -11.74
N LYS A 21 -23.22 -4.54 -12.59
CA LYS A 21 -24.58 -4.01 -12.46
C LYS A 21 -25.26 -4.73 -11.29
N ASP A 22 -25.35 -4.05 -10.17
CA ASP A 22 -26.11 -4.54 -9.02
C ASP A 22 -27.62 -4.60 -9.37
N PRO A 23 -28.27 -5.77 -9.36
CA PRO A 23 -29.71 -5.88 -9.57
C PRO A 23 -30.53 -5.29 -8.41
N GLY A 24 -29.90 -4.94 -7.28
CA GLY A 24 -30.54 -4.38 -6.09
C GLY A 24 -30.61 -2.85 -6.01
N GLY A 25 -29.97 -2.11 -6.93
CA GLY A 25 -29.91 -0.64 -6.85
C GLY A 25 -29.26 -0.13 -5.55
N GLY A 26 -28.36 -0.93 -4.96
CA GLY A 26 -27.76 -0.67 -3.67
C GLY A 26 -26.68 0.39 -3.75
N ASP A 27 -26.95 1.53 -3.10
CA ASP A 27 -26.01 2.57 -2.67
C ASP A 27 -24.72 2.01 -2.00
N GLY A 28 -24.71 0.74 -1.59
CA GLY A 28 -23.57 0.08 -0.94
C GLY A 28 -22.35 -0.11 -1.85
N MET A 29 -22.51 -0.54 -3.11
CA MET A 29 -21.35 -0.77 -3.98
C MET A 29 -20.73 0.56 -4.46
N ALA A 30 -21.57 1.57 -4.71
CA ALA A 30 -21.11 2.90 -5.04
C ALA A 30 -20.32 3.51 -3.87
N LYS A 31 -20.80 3.38 -2.63
CA LYS A 31 -20.08 3.81 -1.42
C LYS A 31 -18.77 3.07 -1.21
N GLU A 32 -18.74 1.75 -1.35
CA GLU A 32 -17.48 1.00 -1.24
C GLU A 32 -16.45 1.43 -2.28
N LEU A 33 -16.89 1.71 -3.52
CA LEU A 33 -16.04 2.24 -4.59
C LEU A 33 -15.56 3.67 -4.33
N GLU A 34 -16.39 4.49 -3.68
CA GLU A 34 -16.07 5.85 -3.29
C GLU A 34 -15.04 5.87 -2.13
N ASP A 35 -15.21 4.99 -1.15
CA ASP A 35 -14.29 4.83 -0.01
C ASP A 35 -12.89 4.33 -0.42
N ILE A 36 -12.79 3.54 -1.48
CA ILE A 36 -11.51 3.06 -2.02
C ILE A 36 -10.99 3.90 -3.19
N SER A 37 -11.75 4.88 -3.67
CA SER A 37 -11.29 5.74 -4.76
C SER A 37 -10.21 6.69 -4.24
N PRO A 38 -9.06 6.77 -4.94
CA PRO A 38 -8.10 7.83 -4.75
C PRO A 38 -8.76 9.21 -4.89
N PRO A 39 -8.33 10.23 -4.12
CA PRO A 39 -8.77 11.61 -4.34
C PRO A 39 -8.57 12.01 -5.81
N GLU A 40 -9.47 12.82 -6.38
CA GLU A 40 -9.40 13.23 -7.80
C GLU A 40 -8.07 13.90 -8.20
N ASN A 41 -7.32 14.40 -7.21
CA ASN A 41 -6.04 15.08 -7.35
C ASN A 41 -4.81 14.19 -7.12
N GLU A 42 -4.97 12.89 -6.88
CA GLU A 42 -3.88 11.93 -6.73
C GLU A 42 -3.92 10.89 -7.87
N ASP A 43 -2.74 10.42 -8.31
CA ASP A 43 -2.68 9.40 -9.35
C ASP A 43 -3.29 8.10 -8.79
N PRO A 44 -4.25 7.47 -9.48
CA PRO A 44 -4.88 6.26 -8.98
C PRO A 44 -3.95 5.05 -8.87
N HIS A 45 -2.72 5.16 -9.38
CA HIS A 45 -1.67 4.16 -9.24
C HIS A 45 -0.68 4.46 -8.11
N ASP A 46 -0.76 5.62 -7.47
CA ASP A 46 0.10 5.99 -6.35
C ASP A 46 -0.42 5.37 -5.04
N ILE A 47 0.52 5.05 -4.15
CA ILE A 47 0.23 4.77 -2.75
C ILE A 47 -0.26 6.08 -2.12
N LEU A 48 -1.43 6.06 -1.49
CA LEU A 48 -2.02 7.25 -0.91
C LEU A 48 -1.27 7.69 0.36
N TYR A 49 -1.26 8.99 0.63
CA TYR A 49 -0.65 9.51 1.84
C TYR A 49 -1.35 8.96 3.11
N SER A 50 -2.67 8.80 3.07
CA SER A 50 -3.47 8.25 4.15
C SER A 50 -3.11 6.80 4.48
N GLU A 51 -2.82 5.98 3.46
CA GLU A 51 -2.37 4.60 3.62
C GLU A 51 -1.02 4.54 4.34
N VAL A 52 -0.07 5.39 3.95
CA VAL A 52 1.24 5.48 4.60
C VAL A 52 1.09 5.93 6.05
N GLN A 53 0.26 6.94 6.31
CA GLN A 53 -0.01 7.42 7.66
C GLN A 53 -0.64 6.32 8.53
N ALA A 54 -1.62 5.58 7.99
CA ALA A 54 -2.24 4.45 8.68
C ALA A 54 -1.24 3.33 8.95
N ALA A 55 -0.37 3.02 7.99
CA ALA A 55 0.68 2.02 8.13
C ALA A 55 1.67 2.39 9.25
N ILE A 56 2.17 3.63 9.28
CA ILE A 56 3.07 4.12 10.34
C ILE A 56 2.41 3.99 11.72
N ASN A 57 1.15 4.41 11.83
CA ASN A 57 0.39 4.34 13.08
C ASN A 57 0.11 2.89 13.52
N SER A 58 0.02 1.95 12.58
CA SER A 58 -0.21 0.52 12.87
C SER A 58 1.03 -0.24 13.35
N LEU A 59 2.22 0.35 13.25
CA LEU A 59 3.48 -0.31 13.63
C LEU A 59 3.49 -0.74 15.10
N LYS A 60 3.95 -1.97 15.35
CA LYS A 60 4.10 -2.50 16.71
C LYS A 60 5.31 -1.89 17.40
N ARG A 61 5.08 -1.36 18.60
CA ARG A 61 6.11 -0.82 19.50
C ARG A 61 6.95 -1.92 20.15
N ASN A 62 8.10 -1.55 20.70
CA ASN A 62 9.08 -2.39 21.38
C ASN A 62 9.58 -3.56 20.51
N LYS A 63 9.75 -3.29 19.22
CA LYS A 63 10.42 -4.21 18.28
C LYS A 63 11.85 -3.74 18.07
N SER A 64 12.73 -4.71 17.83
CA SER A 64 14.11 -4.42 17.50
C SER A 64 14.17 -3.60 16.21
N PRO A 65 14.94 -2.50 16.16
CA PRO A 65 15.14 -1.76 14.92
C PRO A 65 15.94 -2.59 13.91
N GLY A 66 15.92 -2.14 12.65
CA GLY A 66 16.81 -2.65 11.62
C GLY A 66 18.26 -2.23 11.85
N SER A 67 19.11 -2.45 10.83
CA SER A 67 20.50 -1.98 10.84
C SER A 67 20.66 -0.46 10.88
N ASP A 68 19.60 0.27 10.52
CA ASP A 68 19.53 1.73 10.55
C ASP A 68 19.28 2.31 11.96
N GLY A 69 18.91 1.46 12.92
CA GLY A 69 18.56 1.89 14.28
C GLY A 69 17.22 2.64 14.38
N VAL A 70 16.43 2.70 13.31
CA VAL A 70 15.14 3.42 13.30
C VAL A 70 14.06 2.52 13.90
N THR A 71 13.45 2.98 14.99
CA THR A 71 12.38 2.23 15.66
C THR A 71 10.99 2.66 15.20
N ALA A 72 9.99 1.80 15.43
CA ALA A 72 8.59 2.14 15.19
C ALA A 72 8.15 3.40 15.95
N GLU A 73 8.65 3.61 17.16
CA GLU A 73 8.36 4.78 17.98
C GLU A 73 8.91 6.06 17.36
N MET A 74 10.10 6.01 16.74
CA MET A 74 10.67 7.17 16.04
C MET A 74 9.80 7.55 14.83
N LEU A 75 9.32 6.55 14.08
CA LEU A 75 8.43 6.77 12.94
C LEU A 75 7.08 7.33 13.38
N GLN A 76 6.49 6.78 14.44
CA GLN A 76 5.21 7.25 15.01
C GLN A 76 5.31 8.63 15.66
N ALA A 77 6.44 8.96 16.29
CA ALA A 77 6.71 10.28 16.84
C ALA A 77 7.10 11.30 15.75
N GLY A 78 7.49 10.80 14.58
CA GLY A 78 7.72 11.60 13.40
C GLY A 78 6.45 12.33 13.00
N SER A 79 6.48 13.65 13.11
CA SER A 79 5.41 14.51 12.62
C SER A 79 5.20 14.36 11.11
N GLU A 80 4.16 15.02 10.60
CA GLU A 80 3.76 15.03 9.19
C GLU A 80 4.91 15.19 8.16
N PRO A 81 5.95 16.04 8.37
CA PRO A 81 7.09 16.10 7.47
C PRO A 81 7.80 14.75 7.25
N LEU A 82 7.93 13.91 8.28
CA LEU A 82 8.54 12.59 8.14
C LEU A 82 7.64 11.65 7.34
N SER A 83 6.35 11.59 7.68
CA SER A 83 5.36 10.81 6.93
C SER A 83 5.36 11.18 5.44
N ARG A 84 5.48 12.47 5.10
CA ARG A 84 5.56 12.91 3.70
C ARG A 84 6.83 12.44 2.99
N GLN A 85 7.96 12.37 3.69
CA GLN A 85 9.18 11.82 3.08
C GLN A 85 9.08 10.31 2.88
N ILE A 86 8.49 9.59 3.83
CA ILE A 86 8.23 8.15 3.70
C ILE A 86 7.29 7.88 2.54
N HIS A 87 6.20 8.66 2.41
CA HIS A 87 5.24 8.56 1.30
C HIS A 87 5.91 8.75 -0.07
N LYS A 88 6.77 9.77 -0.20
CA LYS A 88 7.58 9.97 -1.42
C LYS A 88 8.50 8.79 -1.70
N LEU A 89 9.15 8.25 -0.68
CA LEU A 89 10.05 7.10 -0.83
C LEU A 89 9.29 5.84 -1.27
N CYS A 90 8.13 5.57 -0.68
CA CYS A 90 7.26 4.45 -1.04
C CYS A 90 6.82 4.54 -2.50
N ASN A 91 6.31 5.70 -2.94
CA ASN A 91 5.90 5.90 -4.33
C ASN A 91 7.06 5.83 -5.31
N LYS A 92 8.24 6.36 -4.93
CA LYS A 92 9.45 6.19 -5.74
C LYS A 92 9.77 4.71 -5.95
N ALA A 93 9.79 3.91 -4.87
CA ALA A 93 10.05 2.48 -4.96
C ALA A 93 8.98 1.74 -5.78
N TRP A 94 7.71 2.16 -5.67
CA TRP A 94 6.60 1.62 -6.44
C TRP A 94 6.76 1.85 -7.94
N HIS A 95 7.07 3.08 -8.37
CA HIS A 95 7.24 3.40 -9.80
C HIS A 95 8.52 2.83 -10.40
N GLU A 96 9.62 2.83 -9.65
CA GLU A 96 10.90 2.31 -10.14
C GLU A 96 10.96 0.78 -10.11
N GLY A 97 10.04 0.13 -9.36
CA GLY A 97 10.05 -1.31 -9.15
C GLY A 97 11.27 -1.79 -8.35
N THR A 98 11.94 -0.88 -7.63
CA THR A 98 13.15 -1.15 -6.86
C THR A 98 13.01 -0.63 -5.44
N ILE A 99 13.28 -1.49 -4.47
CA ILE A 99 13.34 -1.12 -3.05
C ILE A 99 14.78 -0.78 -2.64
N PRO A 100 15.01 0.15 -1.70
CA PRO A 100 16.35 0.37 -1.17
C PRO A 100 16.99 -0.92 -0.65
N GLU A 101 18.25 -1.15 -0.98
CA GLU A 101 19.00 -2.36 -0.57
C GLU A 101 18.99 -2.55 0.95
N GLU A 102 19.04 -1.44 1.70
CA GLU A 102 18.96 -1.44 3.16
C GLU A 102 17.67 -2.08 3.70
N CYS A 103 16.54 -1.98 2.98
CA CYS A 103 15.29 -2.62 3.36
C CYS A 103 15.36 -4.16 3.26
N GLY A 104 16.32 -4.70 2.52
CA GLY A 104 16.58 -6.14 2.40
C GLY A 104 17.58 -6.69 3.43
N LYS A 105 18.24 -5.83 4.20
CA LYS A 105 19.24 -6.24 5.19
C LYS A 105 18.56 -6.60 6.51
N SER A 106 19.05 -7.65 7.18
CA SER A 106 18.51 -8.14 8.45
C SER A 106 19.63 -8.55 9.39
N ILE A 107 19.50 -8.19 10.67
CA ILE A 107 20.42 -8.61 11.73
C ILE A 107 19.89 -9.89 12.37
N LEU A 108 20.67 -10.97 12.33
CA LEU A 108 20.33 -12.24 12.96
C LEU A 108 21.03 -12.36 14.31
N VAL A 109 20.24 -12.42 15.37
CA VAL A 109 20.73 -12.66 16.74
C VAL A 109 20.15 -13.99 17.23
N PRO A 110 20.97 -15.06 17.34
CA PRO A 110 20.51 -16.33 17.89
C PRO A 110 20.12 -16.16 19.37
N ILE A 111 18.89 -16.51 19.72
CA ILE A 111 18.41 -16.54 21.11
C ILE A 111 18.25 -18.02 21.50
N PRO A 112 19.02 -18.54 22.48
CA PRO A 112 18.86 -19.91 22.94
C PRO A 112 17.47 -20.09 23.56
N LYS A 113 16.84 -21.24 23.29
CA LYS A 113 15.55 -21.55 23.92
C LYS A 113 15.77 -21.86 25.40
N LYS A 114 14.72 -21.70 26.18
CA LYS A 114 14.72 -22.02 27.61
C LYS A 114 15.03 -23.51 27.79
N GLY A 115 16.13 -23.82 28.50
CA GLY A 115 16.58 -25.19 28.79
C GLY A 115 17.77 -25.67 27.95
N ASP A 116 18.19 -24.90 26.94
CA ASP A 116 19.34 -25.21 26.07
C ASP A 116 20.63 -24.48 26.50
N LEU A 117 20.65 -23.91 27.73
CA LEU A 117 21.82 -23.26 28.37
C LEU A 117 22.43 -24.17 29.43
#